data_AF-A0A645CEG0-F1
#
_entry.id   AF-A0A645CEG0-F1
#
_cell.length_a   1.000
_cell.length_b   1.000
_cell.length_c   1.000
_cell.angle_alpha   90.00
_cell.angle_beta   90.00
_cell.angle_gamma   90.00
#
_symmetry.space_group_name_H-M   'P 1'
#
loop_
_entity.id
_entity.type
_entity.pdbx_description
1 polymer ?
#
loop_
_entity_poly.entity_id
_entity_poly.type
_entity_poly.pdbx_seq_one_letter_code
_entity_poly.pdbx_strand_id
1 'polypeptide(L)'
;MRKGAQLLSGAYVGAGIGLAQLVQLKHLALPVVMLLLSYSVGAVLIAALLQRLRIFGRREAFLAATPAGASDMALISADLGVYNVKLVLLQVMRLIAVILLFPSIFWMLAK
;
A
#
# COMPACT_ATOMS: atom_id res chain seq x y z
N MET A 1 -12.24 -19.02 -9.48
CA MET A 1 -10.79 -19.37 -9.60
C MET A 1 -9.87 -18.57 -8.67
N ARG A 2 -9.90 -17.22 -8.64
CA ARG A 2 -9.00 -16.39 -7.78
C ARG A 2 -8.95 -16.79 -6.28
N LYS A 3 -10.12 -16.97 -5.63
CA LYS A 3 -10.19 -17.35 -4.20
C LYS A 3 -9.55 -18.72 -3.93
N GLY A 4 -9.73 -19.70 -4.82
CA GLY A 4 -9.12 -21.03 -4.69
C GLY A 4 -7.58 -20.99 -4.84
N ALA A 5 -7.07 -20.18 -5.77
CA ALA A 5 -5.62 -19.97 -5.91
C ALA A 5 -5.00 -19.30 -4.68
N GLN A 6 -5.67 -18.31 -4.09
CA GLN A 6 -5.24 -17.69 -2.83
C GLN A 6 -5.25 -18.68 -1.65
N LEU A 7 -6.27 -19.54 -1.57
CA LEU A 7 -6.39 -20.52 -0.50
C LEU A 7 -5.29 -21.59 -0.59
N LEU A 8 -5.01 -22.07 -1.80
CA LEU A 8 -3.91 -23.01 -2.06
C LEU A 8 -2.53 -22.38 -1.85
N SER A 9 -2.32 -21.16 -2.34
CA SER A 9 -1.06 -20.43 -2.13
C SER A 9 -0.83 -20.11 -0.65
N GLY A 10 -1.86 -19.69 0.08
CA GLY A 10 -1.80 -19.46 1.52
C GLY A 10 -1.53 -20.74 2.31
N ALA A 11 -2.18 -21.85 1.95
CA ALA A 11 -1.94 -23.16 2.56
C ALA A 11 -0.50 -23.66 2.29
N TYR A 12 0.01 -23.48 1.07
CA TYR A 12 1.38 -23.86 0.70
C TYR A 12 2.43 -23.04 1.47
N VAL A 13 2.28 -21.71 1.52
CA VAL A 13 3.18 -20.85 2.28
C VAL A 13 3.09 -21.16 3.77
N GLY A 14 1.89 -21.36 4.30
CA GLY A 14 1.67 -21.71 5.70
C GLY A 14 2.27 -23.06 6.12
N ALA A 15 2.18 -24.07 5.25
CA ALA A 15 2.79 -25.39 5.49
C ALA A 15 4.33 -25.35 5.50
N GLY A 16 4.94 -24.34 4.86
CA GLY A 16 6.38 -24.11 4.86
C GLY A 16 6.92 -23.36 6.08
N ILE A 17 6.05 -22.84 6.95
CA ILE A 17 6.47 -22.09 8.15
C ILE A 17 6.76 -23.07 9.29
N GLY A 18 8.04 -23.38 9.50
CA GLY A 18 8.52 -24.15 10.64
C GLY A 18 8.77 -23.29 11.89
N LEU A 19 9.03 -23.96 13.02
CA LEU A 19 9.40 -23.31 14.30
C LEU A 19 10.65 -22.42 14.17
N ALA A 20 11.60 -22.78 13.29
CA ALA A 20 12.80 -22.00 13.03
C ALA A 20 12.49 -20.63 12.38
N GLN A 21 11.56 -20.58 11.42
CA GLN A 21 11.08 -19.34 10.81
C GLN A 21 10.33 -18.47 11.82
N LEU A 22 9.57 -19.06 12.76
CA LEU A 22 8.91 -18.31 13.84
C LEU A 22 9.91 -17.59 14.75
N VAL A 23 11.04 -18.23 15.06
CA VAL A 23 12.10 -17.61 15.87
C VAL A 23 12.79 -16.48 15.10
N GLN A 24 13.05 -16.65 13.80
CA GLN A 24 13.58 -15.59 12.94
C GLN A 24 12.59 -14.42 12.78
N LEU A 25 11.28 -14.68 12.81
CA LEU A 25 10.25 -13.64 12.71
C LEU A 25 10.35 -12.62 13.86
N LYS A 26 10.82 -13.03 15.06
CA LYS A 26 11.08 -12.11 16.18
C LYS A 26 12.22 -11.14 15.88
N HIS A 27 13.26 -11.58 15.19
CA HIS A 27 14.33 -10.68 14.73
C HIS A 27 13.84 -9.72 13.63
N LEU A 28 12.86 -10.15 12.84
CA LEU A 28 12.23 -9.32 11.81
C LEU A 28 11.19 -8.34 12.36
N ALA A 29 10.71 -8.53 13.59
CA ALA A 29 9.69 -7.67 14.19
C ALA A 29 10.15 -6.21 14.30
N LEU A 30 11.41 -5.96 14.69
CA LEU A 30 11.95 -4.60 14.82
C LEU A 30 12.05 -3.87 13.46
N PRO A 31 12.60 -4.48 12.39
CA PRO A 31 12.52 -3.93 11.04
C PRO A 31 11.10 -3.63 10.57
N VAL A 32 10.15 -4.54 10.82
CA VAL A 32 8.74 -4.36 10.43
C VAL A 32 8.11 -3.16 11.14
N VAL A 33 8.35 -3.00 12.44
CA VAL A 33 7.84 -1.85 13.20
C VAL A 33 8.46 -0.54 12.72
N MET A 34 9.76 -0.50 12.46
CA MET A 34 10.43 0.67 11.88
C MET A 34 9.88 1.03 10.48
N LEU A 35 9.62 0.00 9.65
CA LEU A 35 9.02 0.18 8.34
C LEU A 35 7.61 0.78 8.45
N LEU A 36 6.77 0.21 9.31
CA LEU A 36 5.41 0.71 9.54
C LEU A 36 5.41 2.15 10.06
N LEU A 37 6.30 2.47 11.02
CA LEU A 37 6.45 3.82 11.55
C LEU A 37 6.87 4.82 10.47
N SER A 38 7.92 4.50 9.70
CA SER A 38 8.44 5.39 8.67
C SER A 38 7.41 5.63 7.56
N TYR A 39 6.69 4.60 7.11
CA TYR A 39 5.59 4.75 6.15
C TYR A 39 4.43 5.56 6.74
N SER A 40 4.02 5.29 7.97
CA SER A 40 2.90 5.99 8.61
C SER A 40 3.23 7.48 8.78
N VAL A 41 4.43 7.80 9.25
CA VAL A 41 4.90 9.18 9.37
C VAL A 41 4.94 9.85 8.01
N GLY A 42 5.49 9.19 6.98
CA GLY A 42 5.50 9.71 5.62
C GLY A 42 4.09 10.00 5.09
N ALA A 43 3.15 9.09 5.28
CA ALA A 43 1.76 9.25 4.87
C ALA A 43 1.08 10.42 5.60
N VAL A 44 1.30 10.57 6.91
CA VAL A 44 0.77 11.70 7.70
C VAL A 44 1.36 13.04 7.22
N LEU A 45 2.66 13.10 6.95
CA LEU A 45 3.33 14.29 6.45
C LEU A 45 2.79 14.71 5.08
N ILE A 46 2.64 13.75 4.16
CA ILE A 46 2.07 13.99 2.83
C ILE A 46 0.60 14.44 2.96
N ALA A 47 -0.20 13.77 3.79
CA ALA A 47 -1.59 14.16 4.04
C ALA A 47 -1.70 15.58 4.62
N ALA A 48 -0.80 15.95 5.53
CA ALA A 48 -0.74 17.30 6.10
C ALA A 48 -0.35 18.35 5.05
N LEU A 49 0.58 18.01 4.15
CA LEU A 49 0.96 18.87 3.03
C LEU A 49 -0.21 19.08 2.06
N LEU A 50 -0.90 18.00 1.68
CA LEU A 50 -2.08 18.06 0.80
C LEU A 50 -3.21 18.90 1.41
N GLN A 51 -3.42 18.81 2.73
CA GLN A 51 -4.37 19.67 3.45
C GLN A 51 -3.94 21.13 3.42
N ARG A 52 -2.65 21.43 3.62
CA ARG A 52 -2.13 22.80 3.62
C ARG A 52 -2.23 23.45 2.24
N LEU A 53 -2.08 22.67 1.18
CA LEU A 53 -2.28 23.12 -0.21
C LEU A 53 -3.76 23.27 -0.60
N ARG A 54 -4.72 22.99 0.30
CA ARG A 54 -6.18 23.01 0.07
C ARG A 54 -6.65 22.25 -1.18
N ILE A 55 -5.90 21.24 -1.62
CA ILE A 55 -6.25 20.44 -2.80
C ILE A 55 -7.35 19.43 -2.48
N PHE A 56 -7.31 18.89 -1.24
CA PHE A 56 -8.15 17.82 -0.73
C PHE A 56 -8.70 18.14 0.67
N GLY A 57 -9.90 17.66 0.98
CA GLY A 57 -10.44 17.66 2.35
C GLY A 57 -9.64 16.75 3.28
N ARG A 58 -9.83 16.86 4.61
CA ARG A 58 -9.05 16.07 5.59
C ARG A 58 -9.09 14.57 5.30
N ARG A 59 -10.29 13.99 5.11
CA ARG A 59 -10.46 12.55 4.86
C ARG A 59 -9.82 12.13 3.53
N GLU A 60 -10.01 12.93 2.49
CA GLU A 60 -9.43 12.69 1.17
C GLU A 60 -7.90 12.75 1.18
N ALA A 61 -7.31 13.69 1.92
CA ALA A 61 -5.87 13.86 1.98
C ALA A 61 -5.19 12.64 2.64
N PHE A 62 -5.80 12.08 3.68
CA PHE A 62 -5.31 10.84 4.29
C PHE A 62 -5.46 9.65 3.34
N LEU A 63 -6.60 9.52 2.66
CA LEU A 63 -6.81 8.45 1.69
C LEU A 63 -5.84 8.55 0.50
N ALA A 64 -5.60 9.77 0.00
CA ALA A 64 -4.67 10.06 -1.08
C ALA A 64 -3.20 9.79 -0.71
N ALA A 65 -2.81 10.08 0.53
CA ALA A 65 -1.44 9.89 1.00
C ALA A 65 -1.12 8.44 1.39
N THR A 66 -2.14 7.63 1.70
CA THR A 66 -1.95 6.26 2.17
C THR A 66 -1.67 5.31 0.99
N PRO A 67 -0.55 4.56 1.02
CA PRO A 67 -0.29 3.52 0.03
C PRO A 67 -1.21 2.31 0.30
N ALA A 68 -2.36 2.25 -0.38
CA ALA A 68 -3.30 1.12 -0.35
C ALA A 68 -3.75 0.73 -1.76
N GLY A 69 -4.24 -0.49 -1.96
CA GLY A 69 -4.72 -0.95 -3.27
C GLY A 69 -5.83 -0.07 -3.85
N ALA A 70 -5.91 0.05 -5.18
CA ALA A 70 -6.98 0.82 -5.84
C ALA A 70 -8.38 0.32 -5.47
N SER A 71 -8.54 -1.01 -5.38
CA SER A 71 -9.78 -1.66 -4.96
C SER A 71 -10.13 -1.37 -3.49
N ASP A 72 -9.17 -1.45 -2.58
CA ASP A 72 -9.40 -1.20 -1.15
C ASP A 72 -9.77 0.27 -0.91
N MET A 73 -9.10 1.20 -1.59
CA MET A 73 -9.42 2.62 -1.53
C MET A 73 -10.81 2.95 -2.08
N ALA A 74 -11.27 2.27 -3.14
CA ALA A 74 -12.61 2.46 -3.67
C ALA A 74 -13.70 2.02 -2.67
N LEU A 75 -13.48 0.91 -1.96
CA LEU A 75 -14.40 0.42 -0.93
C LEU A 75 -14.41 1.34 0.29
N ILE A 76 -13.23 1.68 0.83
CA ILE A 76 -13.12 2.54 2.02
C ILE A 76 -13.65 3.95 1.75
N SER A 77 -13.40 4.50 0.55
CA SER A 77 -13.94 5.81 0.19
C SER A 77 -15.46 5.80 0.04
N ALA A 78 -16.04 4.70 -0.45
CA ALA A 78 -17.49 4.51 -0.46
C ALA A 78 -18.07 4.43 0.96
N ASP A 79 -17.43 3.67 1.87
CA ASP A 79 -17.85 3.55 3.27
C ASP A 79 -17.75 4.89 4.02
N LEU A 80 -16.75 5.71 3.70
CA LEU A 80 -16.57 7.05 4.30
C LEU A 80 -17.42 8.14 3.65
N GLY A 81 -18.18 7.81 2.59
CA GLY A 81 -18.99 8.76 1.81
C GLY A 81 -18.15 9.79 1.02
N VAL A 82 -16.90 9.47 0.72
CA VAL A 82 -15.93 10.36 0.09
C VAL A 82 -15.83 10.02 -1.40
N TYR A 83 -16.69 10.61 -2.23
CA TYR A 83 -16.70 10.38 -3.68
C TYR A 83 -15.96 11.50 -4.41
N ASN A 84 -14.62 11.47 -4.37
CA ASN A 84 -13.80 12.48 -5.02
C ASN A 84 -13.12 11.95 -6.27
N VAL A 85 -13.49 12.54 -7.41
CA VAL A 85 -12.88 12.22 -8.72
C VAL A 85 -11.36 12.43 -8.71
N LYS A 86 -10.89 13.46 -8.01
CA LYS A 86 -9.45 13.74 -7.86
C LYS A 86 -8.70 12.60 -7.14
N LEU A 87 -9.33 11.95 -6.16
CA LEU A 87 -8.74 10.83 -5.42
C LEU A 87 -8.64 9.59 -6.31
N VAL A 88 -9.71 9.27 -7.04
CA VAL A 88 -9.72 8.18 -8.02
C VAL A 88 -8.67 8.40 -9.11
N LEU A 89 -8.57 9.62 -9.63
CA LEU A 89 -7.59 9.97 -10.65
C LEU A 89 -6.16 9.80 -10.14
N LEU A 90 -5.86 10.25 -8.92
CA LEU A 90 -4.56 10.04 -8.28
C LEU A 90 -4.21 8.55 -8.18
N GLN A 91 -5.18 7.72 -7.78
CA GLN A 91 -4.99 6.28 -7.65
C GLN A 91 -4.69 5.61 -9.00
N VAL A 92 -5.35 6.06 -10.07
CA VAL A 92 -5.10 5.60 -11.45
C VAL A 92 -3.71 6.06 -11.94
N MET A 93 -3.37 7.34 -11.74
CA MET A 93 -2.05 7.87 -12.10
C MET A 93 -0.92 7.11 -11.39
N ARG A 94 -1.11 6.75 -10.12
CA ARG A 94 -0.14 5.94 -9.38
C ARG A 94 0.01 4.55 -9.98
N LEU A 95 -1.07 3.92 -10.41
CA LEU A 95 -1.02 2.59 -11.03
C LEU A 95 -0.28 2.65 -12.38
N ILE A 96 -0.56 3.68 -13.18
CA ILE A 96 0.17 3.94 -14.44
C ILE A 96 1.65 4.18 -14.16
N ALA A 97 1.98 5.06 -13.21
CA ALA A 97 3.37 5.35 -12.85
C ALA A 97 4.13 4.10 -12.40
N VAL A 98 3.52 3.22 -11.58
CA VAL A 98 4.15 1.96 -11.16
C VAL A 98 4.37 1.04 -12.36
N ILE A 99 3.37 0.87 -13.23
CA ILE A 99 3.50 -0.01 -14.40
C ILE A 99 4.58 0.47 -15.37
N LEU A 100 4.77 1.78 -15.52
CA LEU A 100 5.84 2.32 -16.38
C LEU A 100 7.20 2.33 -15.71
N LEU A 101 7.30 2.80 -14.45
CA LEU A 101 8.58 3.02 -13.79
C LEU A 101 9.20 1.72 -13.27
N PHE A 102 8.40 0.81 -12.73
CA PHE A 102 8.90 -0.42 -12.14
C PHE A 102 9.72 -1.26 -13.14
N PRO A 103 9.24 -1.57 -14.37
CA PRO A 103 10.06 -2.32 -15.33
C PRO A 103 11.31 -1.54 -15.77
N SER A 104 11.23 -0.22 -15.91
CA SER A 104 12.39 0.61 -16.26
C SER A 104 13.48 0.57 -15.20
N ILE A 105 13.10 0.65 -13.92
CA ILE A 105 14.03 0.56 -12.79
C ILE A 105 14.66 -0.83 -12.73
N PHE A 106 13.87 -1.89 -12.89
CA PHE A 106 14.39 -3.26 -12.91
C PHE A 106 15.38 -3.47 -14.06
N TRP A 107 15.09 -2.93 -15.25
CA TRP A 107 16.00 -3.06 -16.38
C TRP A 107 17.32 -2.30 -16.16
N MET A 108 17.29 -1.16 -15.48
CA MET A 108 18.48 -0.40 -15.12
C MET A 108 19.30 -1.08 -14.01
N LEU A 109 18.64 -1.73 -13.03
CA LEU A 109 19.30 -2.40 -11.91
C LEU A 109 19.82 -3.80 -12.26
N ALA A 110 19.22 -4.46 -13.25
CA ALA A 110 19.62 -5.79 -13.74
C ALA A 110 20.77 -5.74 -14.76
N LYS A 111 21.40 -4.57 -14.94
CA LYS A 111 22.60 -4.35 -15.73
C LYS A 111 23.79 -4.10 -14.82
#